data_AF-A0A1Q2HVT9-F1
#
_entry.id   AF-A0A1Q2HVT9-F1
#
_cell.length_a   1.000
_cell.length_b   1.000
_cell.length_c   1.000
_cell.angle_alpha   90.00
_cell.angle_beta   90.00
_cell.angle_gamma   90.00
#
_symmetry.space_group_name_H-M   'P 1'
#
loop_
_entity.id
_entity.type
_entity.pdbx_description
1 polymer ?
#
loop_
_entity_poly.entity_id
_entity_poly.type
_entity_poly.pdbx_seq_one_letter_code
_entity_poly.pdbx_strand_id
1 'polypeptide(L)'
;MTSSGYRDDFYRDFSRGEVIQAFVWLSVFAAVAVMLQVGYFWAPLGIVFAGWFNAVLRRTAKLWTQNRWIQLVPLGVWAVGFWMMVGKGPSISEMLLLLVGIIWPLATVK
;
A
#
# COMPACT_ATOMS: atom_id res chain seq x y z
N MET A 1 21.63 29.92 -21.32
CA MET A 1 20.79 28.71 -21.45
C MET A 1 21.68 27.51 -21.16
N THR A 2 21.58 26.94 -19.96
CA THR A 2 22.43 25.84 -19.50
C THR A 2 21.76 24.50 -19.83
N SER A 3 22.53 23.55 -20.36
CA SER A 3 22.11 22.20 -20.76
C SER A 3 21.65 21.28 -19.61
N SER A 4 21.38 21.87 -18.44
CA SER A 4 20.97 21.18 -17.22
C SER A 4 19.46 20.87 -17.20
N GLY A 5 18.61 21.67 -17.86
CA GLY A 5 17.15 21.45 -17.79
C GLY A 5 16.65 20.20 -18.53
N TYR A 6 17.30 19.80 -19.63
CA TYR A 6 16.81 18.72 -20.48
C TYR A 6 16.92 17.31 -19.88
N ARG A 7 17.80 17.12 -18.88
CA ARG A 7 18.03 15.82 -18.25
C ARG A 7 17.03 15.53 -17.14
N ASP A 8 16.32 16.54 -16.66
CA ASP A 8 15.45 16.42 -15.50
C ASP A 8 13.99 16.18 -15.93
N ASP A 9 13.61 16.74 -17.09
CA ASP A 9 12.27 16.65 -17.67
C ASP A 9 11.94 15.27 -18.28
N PHE A 10 12.96 14.49 -18.68
CA PHE A 10 12.76 13.21 -19.36
C PHE A 10 12.40 12.04 -18.42
N TYR A 11 12.59 12.19 -17.10
CA TYR A 11 12.62 11.05 -16.17
C TYR A 11 11.35 10.82 -15.33
N ARG A 12 10.32 11.70 -15.32
CA ARG A 12 9.15 11.50 -14.43
C ARG A 12 7.77 12.00 -14.89
N ASP A 13 7.54 12.23 -16.17
CA ASP A 13 6.19 12.55 -16.65
C ASP A 13 5.41 11.29 -17.02
N PHE A 14 4.90 10.59 -16.01
CA PHE A 14 3.90 9.55 -16.23
C PHE A 14 2.59 10.18 -16.70
N SER A 15 1.99 9.62 -17.75
CA SER A 15 0.66 10.05 -18.16
C SER A 15 -0.36 9.74 -17.07
N ARG A 16 -1.44 10.53 -17.01
CA ARG A 16 -2.53 10.31 -16.04
C ARG A 16 -3.10 8.90 -16.13
N GLY A 17 -3.18 8.33 -17.33
CA GLY A 17 -3.67 6.96 -17.56
C GLY A 17 -2.77 5.90 -16.94
N GLU A 18 -1.45 6.04 -17.08
CA GLU A 18 -0.48 5.12 -16.47
C GLU A 18 -0.54 5.15 -14.95
N VAL A 19 -0.65 6.36 -14.36
CA VAL A 19 -0.81 6.52 -12.91
C VAL A 19 -2.08 5.80 -12.44
N ILE A 20 -3.21 6.03 -13.11
CA ILE A 20 -4.49 5.38 -12.76
C ILE A 20 -4.36 3.85 -12.84
N GLN A 21 -3.82 3.33 -13.93
CA GLN A 21 -3.64 1.88 -14.11
C GLN A 21 -2.73 1.28 -13.04
N ALA A 22 -1.64 1.96 -12.68
CA ALA A 22 -0.76 1.52 -11.61
C ALA A 22 -1.49 1.46 -10.25
N PHE A 23 -2.29 2.48 -9.92
CA PHE A 23 -3.05 2.51 -8.67
C PHE A 23 -4.19 1.48 -8.63
N VAL A 24 -4.82 1.18 -9.78
CA VAL A 24 -5.80 0.09 -9.89
C VAL A 24 -5.14 -1.25 -9.54
N TRP A 25 -4.00 -1.57 -10.15
CA TRP A 25 -3.29 -2.81 -9.84
C TRP A 25 -2.77 -2.87 -8.41
N LEU A 26 -2.21 -1.77 -7.89
CA LEU A 26 -1.78 -1.70 -6.48
C LEU A 26 -2.95 -1.95 -5.52
N SER A 27 -4.15 -1.47 -5.85
CA SER A 27 -5.36 -1.69 -5.07
C SER A 27 -5.84 -3.15 -5.15
N VAL A 28 -5.76 -3.78 -6.33
CA VAL A 28 -6.04 -5.21 -6.49
C VAL A 28 -5.08 -6.05 -5.65
N PHE A 29 -3.77 -5.76 -5.70
CA PHE A 29 -2.78 -6.46 -4.88
C PHE A 29 -3.02 -6.24 -3.38
N ALA A 30 -3.43 -5.04 -2.97
CA ALA A 30 -3.82 -4.75 -1.60
C ALA A 30 -5.02 -5.61 -1.15
N ALA A 31 -6.05 -5.73 -1.98
CA ALA A 31 -7.23 -6.55 -1.70
C ALA A 31 -6.87 -8.05 -1.60
N VAL A 32 -6.08 -8.58 -2.53
CA VAL A 32 -5.62 -9.98 -2.48
C VAL A 32 -4.75 -10.22 -1.24
N ALA A 33 -3.90 -9.27 -0.88
CA ALA A 33 -3.03 -9.41 0.28
C ALA A 33 -3.80 -9.50 1.59
N VAL A 34 -4.85 -8.67 1.80
CA VAL A 34 -5.66 -8.78 3.00
C VAL A 34 -6.44 -10.10 3.06
N MET A 35 -6.91 -10.60 1.91
CA MET A 35 -7.55 -11.92 1.82
C MET A 35 -6.63 -13.04 2.31
N LEU A 36 -5.37 -13.02 1.87
CA LEU A 36 -4.38 -14.00 2.32
C LEU A 36 -4.01 -13.80 3.80
N GLN A 37 -3.84 -12.55 4.25
CA GLN A 37 -3.39 -12.25 5.61
C GLN A 37 -4.43 -12.58 6.68
N VAL A 38 -5.71 -12.36 6.40
CA VAL A 38 -6.81 -12.67 7.33
C VAL A 38 -7.30 -14.11 7.16
N GLY A 39 -7.42 -14.59 5.92
CA GLY A 39 -8.05 -15.89 5.63
C GLY A 39 -7.10 -17.09 5.55
N TYR A 40 -5.82 -16.87 5.29
CA TYR A 40 -4.87 -17.96 4.99
C TYR A 40 -3.69 -18.02 5.97
N PHE A 41 -3.08 -16.87 6.31
CA PHE A 41 -1.95 -16.85 7.22
C PHE A 41 -2.39 -16.93 8.68
N TRP A 42 -1.67 -17.72 9.46
CA TRP A 42 -1.78 -17.71 10.92
C TRP A 42 -0.87 -16.63 11.54
N ALA A 43 -1.21 -16.15 12.73
CA ALA A 43 -0.38 -15.22 13.48
C ALA A 43 0.82 -15.95 14.12
N PRO A 44 2.08 -15.51 13.92
CA PRO A 44 2.49 -14.12 13.68
C PRO A 44 2.82 -13.75 12.22
N LEU A 45 2.85 -14.73 11.31
CA LEU A 45 3.26 -14.49 9.92
C LEU A 45 2.37 -13.45 9.23
N GLY A 46 1.05 -13.54 9.40
CA GLY A 46 0.12 -12.56 8.83
C GLY A 46 0.40 -11.12 9.27
N ILE A 47 0.84 -10.91 10.51
CA ILE A 47 1.17 -9.59 11.09
C ILE A 47 2.43 -9.01 10.43
N VAL A 48 3.48 -9.83 10.32
CA VAL A 48 4.75 -9.41 9.67
C VAL A 48 4.50 -9.10 8.20
N PHE A 49 3.76 -9.96 7.50
CA PHE A 49 3.41 -9.74 6.10
C PHE A 49 2.53 -8.52 5.89
N ALA A 50 1.59 -8.22 6.80
CA ALA A 50 0.77 -7.01 6.72
C ALA A 50 1.64 -5.74 6.73
N GLY A 51 2.56 -5.62 7.68
CA GLY A 51 3.47 -4.48 7.77
C GLY A 51 4.41 -4.38 6.57
N TRP A 52 5.02 -5.50 6.18
CA TRP A 52 5.99 -5.54 5.09
C TRP A 52 5.34 -5.28 3.72
N PHE A 53 4.24 -5.97 3.40
CA PHE A 53 3.59 -5.87 2.11
C PHE A 53 3.01 -4.48 1.88
N ASN A 54 2.36 -3.90 2.89
CA ASN A 54 1.86 -2.53 2.79
C ASN A 54 2.99 -1.50 2.63
N ALA A 55 4.18 -1.77 3.19
CA ALA A 55 5.34 -0.91 2.98
C ALA A 55 5.86 -1.01 1.54
N VAL A 56 5.85 -2.20 0.94
CA VAL A 56 6.16 -2.41 -0.48
C VAL A 56 5.17 -1.66 -1.36
N LEU A 57 3.86 -1.84 -1.14
CA LEU A 57 2.82 -1.14 -1.92
C LEU A 57 2.99 0.39 -1.87
N ARG A 58 3.25 0.94 -0.69
CA ARG A 58 3.44 2.39 -0.53
C ARG A 58 4.72 2.89 -1.20
N ARG A 59 5.82 2.14 -1.12
CA ARG A 59 7.07 2.46 -1.85
C ARG A 59 6.85 2.44 -3.36
N THR A 60 6.09 1.47 -3.86
CA THR A 60 5.73 1.39 -5.27
C THR A 60 4.83 2.55 -5.67
N ALA A 61 3.84 2.92 -4.85
CA ALA A 61 2.98 4.07 -5.11
C ALA A 61 3.75 5.40 -5.22
N LYS A 62 4.84 5.55 -4.45
CA LYS A 62 5.72 6.73 -4.48
C LYS A 62 6.46 6.90 -5.82
N LEU A 63 6.61 5.85 -6.61
CA LEU A 63 7.20 5.94 -7.95
C LEU A 63 6.31 6.76 -8.89
N TRP A 64 4.99 6.68 -8.71
CA TRP A 64 3.99 7.25 -9.62
C TRP A 64 3.49 8.63 -9.19
N THR A 65 3.62 9.00 -7.91
CA THR A 65 3.15 10.30 -7.41
C THR A 65 3.88 10.74 -6.15
N GLN A 66 4.13 12.06 -6.03
CA GLN A 66 4.64 12.68 -4.80
C GLN A 66 3.52 13.06 -3.82
N ASN A 67 2.25 13.01 -4.24
CA ASN A 67 1.14 13.33 -3.36
C ASN A 67 0.93 12.21 -2.32
N ARG A 68 1.23 12.51 -1.05
CA ARG A 68 1.14 11.56 0.06
C ARG A 68 -0.24 10.96 0.21
N TRP A 69 -1.31 11.71 -0.04
CA TRP A 69 -2.69 11.22 0.09
C TRP A 69 -3.01 10.14 -0.94
N ILE A 70 -2.55 10.33 -2.18
CA ILE A 70 -2.77 9.37 -3.27
C ILE A 70 -1.97 8.09 -3.00
N GLN A 71 -0.74 8.20 -2.46
CA GLN A 71 0.07 7.03 -2.09
C GLN A 71 -0.59 6.11 -1.06
N LEU A 72 -1.55 6.62 -0.28
CA LEU A 72 -2.27 5.85 0.74
C LEU A 72 -3.49 5.11 0.21
N VAL A 73 -3.88 5.31 -1.06
CA VAL A 73 -5.04 4.63 -1.66
C VAL A 73 -4.97 3.11 -1.53
N PRO A 74 -3.85 2.43 -1.88
CA PRO A 74 -3.76 0.98 -1.73
C PRO A 74 -3.87 0.53 -0.26
N LEU A 75 -3.34 1.33 0.67
CA LEU A 75 -3.43 1.07 2.10
C LEU A 75 -4.88 1.18 2.60
N GLY A 76 -5.62 2.17 2.09
CA GLY A 76 -7.05 2.33 2.37
C GLY A 76 -7.87 1.15 1.86
N VAL A 77 -7.59 0.67 0.64
CA VAL A 77 -8.25 -0.52 0.07
C VAL A 77 -7.98 -1.76 0.93
N TRP A 78 -6.73 -1.95 1.36
CA TRP A 78 -6.37 -3.03 2.29
C TRP A 78 -7.15 -2.94 3.61
N ALA A 79 -7.21 -1.75 4.23
CA ALA A 79 -7.90 -1.54 5.50
C ALA A 79 -9.41 -1.76 5.39
N VAL A 80 -10.04 -1.32 4.30
CA VAL A 80 -11.46 -1.60 4.02
C VAL A 80 -11.69 -3.10 3.86
N GLY A 81 -10.85 -3.78 3.09
CA GLY A 81 -10.95 -5.23 2.92
C GLY A 81 -10.78 -6.01 4.22
N PHE A 82 -9.90 -5.55 5.13
CA PHE A 82 -9.76 -6.12 6.47
C PHE A 82 -11.09 -6.09 7.23
N TRP A 83 -11.74 -4.91 7.28
CA TRP A 83 -13.02 -4.76 7.98
C TRP A 83 -14.15 -5.57 7.35
N MET A 84 -14.11 -5.77 6.02
CA MET A 84 -15.08 -6.65 5.35
C MET A 84 -14.93 -8.12 5.75
N MET A 85 -13.71 -8.57 6.10
CA MET A 85 -13.44 -9.98 6.42
C MET A 85 -13.62 -10.33 7.89
N VAL A 86 -13.21 -9.46 8.80
CA VAL A 86 -13.17 -9.72 10.25
C VAL A 86 -14.56 -9.82 10.89
N GLY A 87 -15.61 -9.35 10.21
CA GLY A 87 -16.99 -9.45 10.70
C GLY A 87 -17.26 -8.57 11.93
N LYS A 88 -17.97 -9.10 12.94
CA LYS A 88 -18.51 -8.29 14.07
C LYS A 88 -17.47 -7.89 15.13
N GLY A 89 -16.22 -8.35 15.05
CA GLY A 89 -15.17 -7.88 15.95
C GLY A 89 -13.83 -8.61 15.80
N PRO A 90 -12.70 -7.89 15.71
CA PRO A 90 -11.38 -8.49 15.63
C PRO A 90 -10.92 -9.11 16.96
N SER A 91 -10.30 -10.28 16.86
CA SER A 91 -9.41 -10.83 17.87
C SER A 91 -8.17 -9.95 18.09
N ILE A 92 -7.44 -10.17 19.19
CA ILE A 92 -6.20 -9.43 19.50
C ILE A 92 -5.18 -9.57 18.35
N SER A 93 -5.04 -10.76 17.77
CA SER A 93 -4.13 -10.99 16.63
C SER A 93 -4.52 -10.18 15.40
N GLU A 94 -5.81 -10.04 15.11
CA GLU A 94 -6.30 -9.24 13.97
C GLU A 94 -6.14 -7.75 14.25
N MET A 95 -6.34 -7.31 15.50
CA MET A 95 -6.02 -5.93 15.89
C MET A 95 -4.54 -5.63 15.70
N LEU A 96 -3.64 -6.54 16.11
CA LEU A 96 -2.20 -6.38 15.90
C LEU A 96 -1.85 -6.37 14.41
N LEU A 97 -2.48 -7.23 13.61
CA LEU A 97 -2.32 -7.26 12.15
C LEU A 97 -2.73 -5.90 11.52
N LEU A 98 -3.88 -5.36 11.92
CA LEU A 98 -4.36 -4.04 11.48
C LEU A 98 -3.38 -2.93 11.87
N LEU A 99 -2.97 -2.89 13.14
CA LEU A 99 -2.07 -1.86 13.67
C LEU A 99 -0.71 -1.91 12.97
N VAL A 100 -0.09 -3.09 12.87
CA VAL A 100 1.20 -3.24 12.20
C VAL A 100 1.07 -2.94 10.70
N GLY A 101 0.00 -3.43 10.08
CA GLY A 101 -0.31 -3.18 8.66
C GLY A 101 -0.46 -1.71 8.31
N ILE A 102 -0.88 -0.84 9.24
CA ILE A 102 -1.03 0.60 9.03
C ILE A 102 0.18 1.40 9.52
N ILE A 103 0.64 1.15 10.75
CA ILE A 103 1.66 1.99 11.41
C ILE A 103 3.03 1.78 10.76
N TRP A 104 3.40 0.53 10.48
CA TRP A 104 4.71 0.20 9.91
C TRP A 104 5.00 0.88 8.55
N PRO A 105 4.12 0.79 7.53
CA PRO A 105 4.36 1.46 6.25
C PRO A 105 4.34 2.98 6.36
N LEU A 106 3.63 3.54 7.33
CA LEU A 106 3.64 4.98 7.59
C LEU A 106 4.96 5.44 8.20
N ALA A 107 5.53 4.65 9.12
CA ALA A 107 6.80 4.94 9.78
C ALA A 107 8.03 4.70 8.88
N THR A 108 8.00 3.68 8.02
CA THR A 108 9.19 3.24 7.26
C THR A 108 9.32 3.85 5.86
N VAL A 109 8.28 4.54 5.37
CA VAL A 109 8.29 5.19 4.06
C VAL A 109 8.15 6.70 4.27
N LYS A 110 9.23 7.45 4.07
CA LYS A 110 9.23 8.92 4.18
C LYS A 110 8.80 9.54 2.86
#